data_AF-A0A8T0Y8C2-F1
#
_entry.id   AF-A0A8T0Y8C2-F1
#
_cell.length_a   1.000
_cell.length_b   1.000
_cell.length_c   1.000
_cell.angle_alpha   90.00
_cell.angle_beta   90.00
_cell.angle_gamma   90.00
#
_symmetry.space_group_name_H-M   'P 1'
#
loop_
_entity.id
_entity.type
_entity.pdbx_description
1 polymer ?
#
loop_
_entity_poly.entity_id
_entity_poly.type
_entity_poly.pdbx_seq_one_letter_code
_entity_poly.pdbx_strand_id
1 'polypeptide(L)'
;MVSHVLRPLRDFAPSYFDGIFVHSRAEDGLSALEVHLKHLRQVFQVMRENKLYANLKKCIFCAPEIPVLGCYASKNGARADPEKVSSICARPTPQNPTKLRQWPGLANYLHKYTKNYAGLIQPLSSLLKNDATSSWTSAHQAAFDSVKKSLAEASILALPNDSKPFHVVCGASDFAIGCALIQFDDEDRERVVSYQSPQMKSAECNYPVHDKELLAMRYALIKFRVYLLGEKTFAVYTDHASLRTAMKRPHLSQRMARWLSFFSEYNFVVHYEPGKNNILADALSRRPDYDPRDSLGRQASIEEDDEDNCSTCQASGLNLTSVSPEMPLRDEIRAAYEHDTTYSSILEHLRSPSDDTPRALTRSTRHHIDRYRLADNLLTYSSDHFDAPRIVVPNDPDLRSRIIHEFHDAPLGGHLGREKTFAAVPRNFY
;
A
#
# COMPACT_ATOMS: atom_id res chain seq x y z
N MET A 1 17.32 10.31 2.76
CA MET A 1 16.50 9.11 3.06
C MET A 1 16.79 8.68 4.49
N VAL A 2 15.77 8.30 5.28
CA VAL A 2 15.90 8.02 6.75
C VAL A 2 17.03 7.03 7.06
N SER A 3 17.20 6.02 6.20
CA SER A 3 18.28 5.02 6.29
C SER A 3 19.69 5.59 6.20
N HIS A 4 19.89 6.71 5.50
CA HIS A 4 21.19 7.39 5.45
C HIS A 4 21.47 8.16 6.74
N VAL A 5 20.44 8.80 7.29
CA VAL A 5 20.52 9.61 8.52
C VAL A 5 20.79 8.74 9.75
N LEU A 6 20.14 7.57 9.84
CA LEU A 6 20.31 6.64 10.97
C LEU A 6 21.42 5.61 10.76
N ARG A 7 22.19 5.70 9.67
CA ARG A 7 23.31 4.79 9.40
C ARG A 7 24.31 4.65 10.56
N PRO A 8 24.66 5.72 11.31
CA PRO A 8 25.56 5.60 12.47
C PRO A 8 24.98 4.76 13.62
N LEU A 9 23.65 4.59 13.67
CA LEU A 9 22.95 3.88 14.74
C LEU A 9 22.42 2.50 14.29
N ARG A 10 22.86 2.01 13.13
CA ARG A 10 22.30 0.80 12.49
C ARG A 10 22.37 -0.45 13.37
N ASP A 11 23.35 -0.52 14.27
CA ASP A 11 23.59 -1.67 15.15
C ASP A 11 22.45 -1.95 16.13
N PHE A 12 21.69 -0.91 16.50
CA PHE A 12 20.55 -1.03 17.43
C PHE A 12 19.28 -0.33 16.93
N ALA A 13 19.37 0.47 15.87
CA ALA A 13 18.27 1.21 15.26
C ALA A 13 18.21 1.02 13.73
N PRO A 14 18.06 -0.22 13.22
CA PRO A 14 17.83 -0.43 11.79
C PRO A 14 16.58 0.32 11.31
N SER A 15 16.68 0.91 10.12
CA SER A 15 15.56 1.58 9.47
C SER A 15 15.30 1.01 8.08
N TYR A 16 14.02 0.95 7.71
CA TYR A 16 13.54 0.47 6.43
C TYR A 16 12.47 1.43 5.91
N PHE A 17 12.72 2.05 4.75
CA PHE A 17 11.96 3.18 4.23
C PHE A 17 11.70 4.27 5.29
N ASP A 18 10.48 4.34 5.80
CA ASP A 18 9.97 5.28 6.80
C ASP A 18 9.91 4.69 8.22
N GLY A 19 10.09 3.36 8.37
CA GLY A 19 10.11 2.66 9.64
C GLY A 19 11.48 2.70 10.33
N ILE A 20 11.48 3.01 11.62
CA ILE A 20 12.67 2.96 12.50
C ILE A 20 12.40 1.94 13.59
N PHE A 21 13.25 0.91 13.68
CA PHE A 21 13.09 -0.16 14.65
C PHE A 21 14.25 -0.11 15.64
N VAL A 22 13.96 0.08 16.92
CA VAL A 22 14.98 0.15 17.96
C VAL A 22 14.93 -1.14 18.78
N HIS A 23 16.05 -1.83 18.90
CA HIS A 23 16.20 -3.00 19.76
C HIS A 23 17.36 -2.81 20.73
N SER A 24 17.30 -3.43 21.90
CA SER A 24 18.32 -3.23 22.94
C SER A 24 18.43 -4.46 23.82
N ARG A 25 19.64 -4.73 24.29
CA ARG A 25 19.97 -5.81 25.22
C ARG A 25 20.55 -5.19 26.50
N ALA A 26 20.48 -5.93 27.60
CA ALA A 26 21.17 -5.54 28.82
C ALA A 26 22.69 -5.53 28.56
N GLU A 27 23.37 -4.49 29.03
CA GLU A 27 24.80 -4.27 28.82
C GLU A 27 25.35 -3.41 29.97
N ASP A 28 26.62 -3.61 30.33
CA ASP A 28 27.33 -2.83 31.38
C ASP A 28 26.61 -2.75 32.74
N GLY A 29 25.95 -3.83 33.15
CA GLY A 29 25.21 -3.89 34.43
C GLY A 29 23.88 -3.11 34.42
N LEU A 30 23.47 -2.55 33.28
CA LEU A 30 22.18 -1.89 33.10
C LEU A 30 21.13 -2.88 32.60
N SER A 31 19.89 -2.68 33.03
CA SER A 31 18.76 -3.43 32.50
C SER A 31 18.53 -3.11 31.01
N ALA A 32 17.93 -4.06 30.28
CA ALA A 32 17.62 -3.87 28.86
C ALA A 32 16.76 -2.62 28.60
N LEU A 33 15.88 -2.26 29.55
CA LEU A 33 15.04 -1.06 29.46
C LEU A 33 15.87 0.22 29.59
N GLU A 34 16.82 0.27 30.51
CA GLU A 34 17.68 1.44 30.70
C GLU A 34 18.58 1.69 29.49
N VAL A 35 19.13 0.62 28.90
CA VAL A 35 19.86 0.70 27.63
C VAL A 35 18.94 1.16 26.51
N HIS A 36 17.71 0.63 26.45
CA HIS A 36 16.73 1.01 25.44
C HIS A 36 16.36 2.50 25.49
N LEU A 37 16.19 3.07 26.68
CA LEU A 37 15.93 4.50 26.85
C LEU A 37 17.11 5.36 26.37
N LYS A 38 18.36 4.90 26.55
CA LYS A 38 19.53 5.59 26.00
C LYS A 38 19.55 5.57 24.47
N HIS A 39 19.28 4.40 23.87
CA HIS A 39 19.19 4.26 22.41
C HIS A 39 18.07 5.12 21.82
N LEU A 40 16.88 5.16 22.44
CA LEU A 40 15.79 6.03 22.02
C LEU A 40 16.18 7.51 22.05
N ARG A 41 16.89 7.96 23.09
CA ARG A 41 17.39 9.35 23.16
C ARG A 41 18.34 9.66 22.00
N GLN A 42 19.26 8.76 21.66
CA GLN A 42 20.19 8.94 20.54
C GLN A 42 19.43 9.00 19.20
N VAL A 43 18.47 8.10 18.98
CA VAL A 43 17.64 8.10 17.76
C VAL A 43 16.85 9.41 17.65
N PHE A 44 16.18 9.84 18.73
CA PHE A 44 15.41 11.08 18.73
C PHE A 44 16.26 12.34 18.57
N GLN A 45 17.50 12.32 19.06
CA GLN A 45 18.43 13.41 18.83
C GLN A 45 18.79 13.53 17.33
N VAL A 46 19.17 12.41 16.69
CA VAL A 46 19.45 12.38 15.26
C VAL A 46 18.22 12.80 14.44
N MET A 47 17.02 12.34 14.83
CA MET A 47 15.78 12.77 14.19
C MET A 47 15.55 14.29 14.31
N ARG A 48 15.78 14.87 15.50
CA ARG A 48 15.61 16.30 15.74
C ARG A 48 16.59 17.15 14.92
N GLU A 49 17.86 16.76 14.89
CA GLU A 49 18.90 17.44 14.11
C GLU A 49 18.59 17.44 12.61
N ASN A 50 17.96 16.37 12.12
CA ASN A 50 17.59 16.21 10.71
C ASN A 50 16.12 16.58 10.40
N LYS A 51 15.41 17.20 11.35
CA LYS A 51 14.00 17.61 11.22
C LYS A 51 13.07 16.47 10.75
N LEU A 52 13.30 15.26 11.25
CA LEU A 52 12.44 14.08 11.04
C LEU A 52 11.37 14.01 12.13
N TYR A 53 10.11 13.83 11.72
CA TYR A 53 8.96 13.78 12.63
C TYR A 53 8.29 12.41 12.57
N ALA A 54 8.05 11.82 13.74
CA ALA A 54 7.32 10.56 13.87
C ALA A 54 5.83 10.82 14.08
N ASN A 55 4.97 10.01 13.46
CA ASN A 55 3.55 10.00 13.76
C ASN A 55 3.29 9.22 15.06
N LEU A 56 2.98 9.92 16.15
CA LEU A 56 2.82 9.34 17.48
C LEU A 56 1.75 8.22 17.52
N LYS A 57 0.66 8.35 16.74
CA LYS A 57 -0.41 7.33 16.69
C LYS A 57 0.09 5.99 16.14
N LYS A 58 1.14 5.99 15.33
CA LYS A 58 1.74 4.78 14.72
C LYS A 58 2.97 4.27 15.48
N CYS A 59 3.41 4.97 16.53
CA CYS A 59 4.58 4.60 17.30
C CYS A 59 4.23 3.57 18.38
N ILE A 60 5.06 2.53 18.50
CA ILE A 60 4.95 1.53 19.56
C ILE A 60 6.25 1.59 20.36
N PHE A 61 6.15 1.83 21.66
CA PHE A 61 7.31 1.99 22.55
C PHE A 61 7.36 0.91 23.61
N CYS A 62 8.58 0.46 23.93
CA CYS A 62 8.88 -0.45 25.05
C CYS A 62 8.00 -1.71 25.10
N ALA A 63 7.58 -2.23 23.95
CA ALA A 63 6.80 -3.45 23.88
C ALA A 63 7.73 -4.68 23.87
N PRO A 64 7.32 -5.80 24.50
CA PRO A 64 8.10 -7.04 24.47
C PRO A 64 8.16 -7.67 23.06
N GLU A 65 7.26 -7.22 22.19
CA GLU A 65 7.14 -7.65 20.80
C GLU A 65 6.56 -6.51 19.97
N ILE A 66 7.08 -6.31 18.76
CA ILE A 66 6.64 -5.25 17.84
C ILE A 66 6.43 -5.78 16.42
N PRO A 67 5.46 -5.24 15.66
CA PRO A 67 5.33 -5.52 14.24
C PRO A 67 6.50 -4.88 13.46
N VAL A 68 7.26 -5.70 12.75
CA VAL A 68 8.39 -5.34 11.90
C VAL A 68 8.22 -6.01 10.56
N LEU A 69 8.01 -5.23 9.50
CA LEU A 69 7.89 -5.72 8.12
C LEU A 69 6.95 -6.93 8.03
N GLY A 70 5.75 -6.84 8.61
CA GLY A 70 4.73 -7.90 8.61
C GLY A 70 5.02 -9.12 9.49
N CYS A 71 6.09 -9.14 10.28
CA CYS A 71 6.34 -10.16 11.29
C CYS A 71 6.30 -9.53 12.67
N TYR A 72 6.06 -10.31 13.72
CA TYR A 72 6.21 -9.83 15.09
C TYR A 72 7.60 -10.21 15.58
N ALA A 73 8.44 -9.21 15.85
CA ALA A 73 9.80 -9.40 16.36
C ALA A 73 9.78 -9.34 17.89
N SER A 74 10.25 -10.42 18.53
CA SER A 74 10.33 -10.55 19.99
C SER A 74 11.73 -10.97 20.43
N LYS A 75 11.96 -11.00 21.76
CA LYS A 75 13.16 -11.58 22.36
C LYS A 75 13.41 -13.06 21.99
N ASN A 76 12.35 -13.79 21.62
CA ASN A 76 12.41 -15.21 21.28
C ASN A 76 12.61 -15.44 19.76
N GLY A 77 12.83 -14.37 19.00
CA GLY A 77 12.90 -14.38 17.54
C GLY A 77 11.67 -13.74 16.90
N ALA A 78 11.59 -13.86 15.59
CA ALA A 78 10.48 -13.35 14.79
C ALA A 78 9.41 -14.43 14.60
N ARG A 79 8.16 -14.08 14.89
CA ARG A 79 6.99 -14.92 14.63
C ARG A 79 6.09 -14.29 13.58
N ALA A 80 5.27 -15.11 12.96
CA ALA A 80 4.22 -14.66 12.06
C ALA A 80 3.23 -13.73 12.79
N ASP A 81 2.76 -12.71 12.07
CA ASP A 81 1.63 -11.90 12.52
C ASP A 81 0.40 -12.80 12.76
N PRO A 82 -0.26 -12.71 13.93
CA PRO A 82 -1.46 -13.48 14.20
C PRO A 82 -2.57 -13.25 13.15
N GLU A 83 -2.67 -12.07 12.54
CA GLU A 83 -3.61 -11.82 11.43
C GLU A 83 -3.29 -12.69 10.21
N LYS A 84 -2.00 -12.94 9.93
CA LYS A 84 -1.56 -13.77 8.80
C LYS A 84 -1.88 -15.26 8.99
N VAL A 85 -1.91 -15.73 10.24
CA VAL A 85 -2.30 -17.11 10.60
C VAL A 85 -3.82 -17.22 10.83
N SER A 86 -4.48 -16.10 11.15
CA SER A 86 -5.93 -16.05 11.43
C SER A 86 -6.76 -16.60 10.27
N SER A 87 -6.34 -16.37 9.02
CA SER A 87 -7.05 -16.88 7.83
C SER A 87 -7.12 -18.42 7.80
N ILE A 88 -6.12 -19.10 8.37
CA ILE A 88 -6.07 -20.56 8.49
C ILE A 88 -6.81 -21.03 9.75
N CYS A 89 -6.58 -20.36 10.89
CA CYS A 89 -7.17 -20.73 12.18
C CYS A 89 -8.68 -20.47 12.27
N ALA A 90 -9.15 -19.36 11.68
CA ALA A 90 -10.55 -18.91 11.73
C ALA A 90 -11.47 -19.69 10.79
N ARG A 91 -10.95 -20.65 10.00
CA ARG A 91 -11.80 -21.48 9.14
C ARG A 91 -12.81 -22.28 9.96
N PRO A 92 -14.10 -22.28 9.61
CA PRO A 92 -15.10 -23.07 10.31
C PRO A 92 -14.84 -24.56 10.13
N THR A 93 -15.35 -25.37 11.06
CA THR A 93 -15.36 -26.83 10.92
C THR A 93 -16.15 -27.22 9.67
N PRO A 94 -15.59 -28.04 8.75
CA PRO A 94 -16.29 -28.43 7.53
C PRO A 94 -17.50 -29.30 7.87
N GLN A 95 -18.68 -28.85 7.43
CA GLN A 95 -19.95 -29.55 7.73
C GLN A 95 -20.31 -30.66 6.73
N ASN A 96 -19.70 -30.65 5.52
CA ASN A 96 -20.02 -31.58 4.44
C ASN A 96 -18.75 -32.21 3.86
N PRO A 97 -18.79 -33.44 3.33
CA PRO A 97 -17.65 -34.10 2.68
C PRO A 97 -17.08 -33.30 1.51
N THR A 98 -17.91 -32.56 0.77
CA THR A 98 -17.45 -31.62 -0.28
C THR A 98 -16.62 -30.47 0.29
N LYS A 99 -17.05 -29.88 1.42
CA LYS A 99 -16.30 -28.83 2.14
C LYS A 99 -15.04 -29.40 2.81
N LEU A 100 -15.11 -30.65 3.27
CA LEU A 100 -13.96 -31.42 3.77
C LEU A 100 -12.99 -31.82 2.67
N ARG A 101 -13.38 -31.91 1.39
CA ARG A 101 -12.45 -32.11 0.26
C ARG A 101 -11.70 -30.83 -0.14
N GLN A 102 -12.30 -29.66 0.10
CA GLN A 102 -11.68 -28.35 -0.18
C GLN A 102 -10.68 -27.93 0.90
N TRP A 103 -10.92 -28.28 2.16
CA TRP A 103 -10.01 -28.00 3.28
C TRP A 103 -8.59 -28.62 3.16
N PRO A 104 -8.42 -29.90 2.76
CA PRO A 104 -7.12 -30.54 2.64
C PRO A 104 -6.31 -30.01 1.48
N GLY A 105 -6.84 -29.21 0.53
CA GLY A 105 -5.99 -28.56 -0.47
C GLY A 105 -4.93 -27.65 0.18
N LEU A 106 -5.35 -26.81 1.13
CA LEU A 106 -4.44 -25.95 1.89
C LEU A 106 -3.66 -26.74 2.94
N ALA A 107 -4.30 -27.65 3.67
CA ALA A 107 -3.59 -28.44 4.69
C ALA A 107 -2.55 -29.40 4.05
N ASN A 108 -2.85 -30.01 2.89
CA ASN A 108 -1.89 -30.79 2.09
C ASN A 108 -0.87 -29.89 1.38
N TYR A 109 -1.14 -28.62 1.12
CA TYR A 109 -0.07 -27.73 0.67
C TYR A 109 0.90 -27.41 1.84
N LEU A 110 0.37 -27.29 3.07
CA LEU A 110 1.13 -26.90 4.25
C LEU A 110 1.73 -28.05 5.07
N HIS A 111 1.37 -29.31 4.76
CA HIS A 111 1.85 -30.47 5.52
C HIS A 111 3.36 -30.67 5.47
N LYS A 112 4.03 -30.19 4.41
CA LYS A 112 5.50 -30.20 4.27
C LYS A 112 6.22 -29.49 5.42
N TYR A 113 5.51 -28.68 6.20
CA TYR A 113 6.05 -27.90 7.32
C TYR A 113 5.63 -28.41 8.70
N THR A 114 4.75 -29.41 8.78
CA THR A 114 4.27 -29.96 10.04
C THR A 114 4.87 -31.36 10.26
N LYS A 115 5.59 -31.51 11.36
CA LYS A 115 6.10 -32.83 11.77
C LYS A 115 4.90 -33.74 12.08
N ASN A 116 4.91 -34.96 11.53
CA ASN A 116 3.91 -35.99 11.80
C ASN A 116 2.49 -35.71 11.25
N TYR A 117 2.36 -34.91 10.19
CA TYR A 117 1.06 -34.60 9.55
C TYR A 117 0.27 -35.84 9.11
N ALA A 118 0.95 -36.85 8.57
CA ALA A 118 0.30 -38.08 8.10
C ALA A 118 -0.49 -38.78 9.21
N GLY A 119 -0.02 -38.73 10.47
CA GLY A 119 -0.76 -39.23 11.63
C GLY A 119 -1.92 -38.33 12.05
N LEU A 120 -1.73 -37.00 11.98
CA LEU A 120 -2.74 -36.01 12.36
C LEU A 120 -3.93 -35.97 11.39
N ILE A 121 -3.67 -36.13 10.09
CA ILE A 121 -4.69 -36.06 9.03
C ILE A 121 -5.41 -37.41 8.82
N GLN A 122 -4.91 -38.50 9.40
CA GLN A 122 -5.41 -39.86 9.15
C GLN A 122 -6.91 -40.00 9.46
N PRO A 123 -7.44 -39.49 10.59
CA PRO A 123 -8.87 -39.53 10.89
C PRO A 123 -9.71 -38.73 9.89
N LEU A 124 -9.18 -37.59 9.40
CA LEU A 124 -9.87 -36.76 8.41
C LEU A 124 -9.80 -37.36 6.99
N SER A 125 -8.72 -38.10 6.70
CA SER A 125 -8.54 -38.79 5.41
C SER A 125 -9.43 -40.02 5.31
N SER A 126 -9.71 -40.71 6.42
CA SER A 126 -10.68 -41.82 6.45
C SER A 126 -12.11 -41.36 6.14
N LEU A 127 -12.49 -40.13 6.52
CA LEU A 127 -13.80 -39.54 6.16
C LEU A 127 -13.94 -39.30 4.65
N LEU A 128 -12.85 -39.17 3.91
CA LEU A 128 -12.85 -38.89 2.47
C LEU A 128 -12.79 -40.16 1.60
N LYS A 129 -12.41 -41.30 2.19
CA LYS A 129 -12.25 -42.59 1.49
C LYS A 129 -13.55 -43.40 1.40
N ASN A 130 -14.54 -43.12 2.25
CA ASN A 130 -15.79 -43.87 2.29
C ASN A 130 -16.94 -43.00 1.76
N ASP A 131 -17.65 -43.47 0.73
CA ASP A 131 -18.90 -42.88 0.21
C ASP A 131 -20.09 -43.05 1.17
N ALA A 132 -19.86 -43.56 2.37
CA ALA A 132 -20.89 -43.78 3.39
C ALA A 132 -21.02 -42.57 4.32
N THR A 133 -22.24 -42.40 4.84
CA THR A 133 -22.75 -41.45 5.85
C THR A 133 -21.91 -41.39 7.14
N SER A 134 -20.65 -40.99 7.03
CA SER A 134 -19.73 -40.89 8.16
C SER A 134 -20.01 -39.58 8.89
N SER A 135 -20.65 -39.68 10.05
CA SER A 135 -20.92 -38.53 10.91
C SER A 135 -19.61 -37.96 11.48
N TRP A 136 -19.54 -36.63 11.59
CA TRP A 136 -18.43 -35.94 12.26
C TRP A 136 -18.39 -36.39 13.73
N THR A 137 -17.22 -36.80 14.22
CA THR A 137 -17.04 -37.31 15.60
C THR A 137 -16.06 -36.43 16.37
N SER A 138 -16.01 -36.59 17.69
CA SER A 138 -15.03 -35.90 18.54
C SER A 138 -13.58 -36.17 18.14
N ALA A 139 -13.28 -37.38 17.62
CA ALA A 139 -11.95 -37.72 17.11
C ALA A 139 -11.60 -36.92 15.84
N HIS A 140 -12.57 -36.68 14.96
CA HIS A 140 -12.39 -35.84 13.77
C HIS A 140 -12.20 -34.37 14.15
N GLN A 141 -12.95 -33.87 15.13
CA GLN A 141 -12.77 -32.51 15.65
C GLN A 141 -11.39 -32.33 16.30
N ALA A 142 -10.97 -33.28 17.13
CA ALA A 142 -9.64 -33.25 17.76
C ALA A 142 -8.51 -33.30 16.72
N ALA A 143 -8.65 -34.11 15.67
CA ALA A 143 -7.70 -34.13 14.55
C ALA A 143 -7.67 -32.79 13.80
N PHE A 144 -8.84 -32.21 13.51
CA PHE A 144 -8.96 -30.91 12.85
C PHE A 144 -8.33 -29.77 13.67
N ASP A 145 -8.60 -29.72 14.96
CA ASP A 145 -8.03 -28.72 15.87
C ASP A 145 -6.54 -28.95 16.09
N SER A 146 -6.09 -30.21 16.13
CA SER A 146 -4.65 -30.53 16.21
C SER A 146 -3.90 -30.14 14.94
N VAL A 147 -4.49 -30.31 13.76
CA VAL A 147 -3.91 -29.82 12.50
C VAL A 147 -3.88 -28.30 12.50
N LYS A 148 -4.96 -27.61 12.89
CA LYS A 148 -4.96 -26.14 13.02
C LYS A 148 -3.89 -25.65 13.99
N LYS A 149 -3.79 -26.26 15.16
CA LYS A 149 -2.80 -25.93 16.18
C LYS A 149 -1.39 -26.18 15.66
N SER A 150 -1.14 -27.34 15.03
CA SER A 150 0.15 -27.66 14.42
C SER A 150 0.51 -26.68 13.29
N LEU A 151 -0.47 -26.24 12.49
CA LEU A 151 -0.28 -25.23 11.45
C LEU A 151 -0.04 -23.82 12.04
N ALA A 152 -0.57 -23.53 13.23
CA ALA A 152 -0.36 -22.26 13.93
C ALA A 152 0.97 -22.21 14.71
N GLU A 153 1.41 -23.35 15.25
CA GLU A 153 2.65 -23.50 16.02
C GLU A 153 3.87 -23.77 15.14
N ALA A 154 3.69 -24.49 14.03
CA ALA A 154 4.72 -24.56 13.02
C ALA A 154 4.92 -23.13 12.50
N SER A 155 6.15 -22.63 12.61
CA SER A 155 6.63 -21.43 11.94
C SER A 155 6.59 -21.64 10.43
N ILE A 156 5.38 -21.66 9.85
CA ILE A 156 5.12 -21.92 8.44
C ILE A 156 5.47 -20.70 7.58
N LEU A 157 5.68 -19.54 8.20
CA LEU A 157 6.16 -18.36 7.52
C LEU A 157 7.69 -18.28 7.59
N ALA A 158 8.33 -18.41 6.43
CA ALA A 158 9.75 -18.12 6.30
C ALA A 158 9.99 -16.64 6.54
N LEU A 159 11.11 -16.32 7.17
CA LEU A 159 11.57 -14.94 7.23
C LEU A 159 11.87 -14.46 5.81
N PRO A 160 11.40 -13.27 5.43
CA PRO A 160 11.69 -12.71 4.13
C PRO A 160 13.21 -12.55 3.99
N ASN A 161 13.74 -13.02 2.86
CA ASN A 161 15.13 -12.83 2.50
C ASN A 161 15.21 -11.88 1.32
N ASP A 162 15.61 -10.64 1.58
CA ASP A 162 15.68 -9.57 0.57
C ASP A 162 16.70 -9.85 -0.55
N SER A 163 17.60 -10.82 -0.38
CA SER A 163 18.53 -11.23 -1.43
C SER A 163 17.87 -12.09 -2.51
N LYS A 164 16.72 -12.71 -2.21
CA LYS A 164 16.00 -13.61 -3.12
C LYS A 164 14.77 -12.93 -3.75
N PRO A 165 14.36 -13.33 -4.97
CA PRO A 165 13.14 -12.81 -5.57
C PRO A 165 11.91 -13.22 -4.77
N PHE A 166 10.95 -12.32 -4.69
CA PHE A 166 9.62 -12.63 -4.17
C PHE A 166 8.75 -13.17 -5.30
N HIS A 167 7.74 -13.93 -4.90
CA HIS A 167 6.66 -14.34 -5.80
C HIS A 167 5.33 -14.13 -5.09
N VAL A 168 4.33 -13.71 -5.85
CA VAL A 168 2.97 -13.48 -5.37
C VAL A 168 2.07 -14.49 -6.02
N VAL A 169 1.23 -15.14 -5.24
CA VAL A 169 0.17 -16.01 -5.72
C VAL A 169 -1.15 -15.35 -5.36
N CYS A 170 -2.02 -15.12 -6.34
CA CYS A 170 -3.32 -14.48 -6.09
C CYS A 170 -4.43 -15.09 -6.94
N GLY A 171 -5.66 -14.93 -6.45
CA GLY A 171 -6.88 -15.34 -7.14
C GLY A 171 -8.11 -14.81 -6.42
N ALA A 172 -9.25 -14.82 -7.11
CA ALA A 172 -10.53 -14.43 -6.55
C ALA A 172 -11.54 -15.57 -6.58
N SER A 173 -12.50 -15.50 -5.66
CA SER A 173 -13.75 -16.24 -5.74
C SER A 173 -14.90 -15.26 -5.97
N ASP A 174 -16.14 -15.73 -5.86
CA ASP A 174 -17.30 -14.86 -5.98
C ASP A 174 -17.47 -13.87 -4.83
N PHE A 175 -16.82 -14.13 -3.69
CA PHE A 175 -17.09 -13.43 -2.42
C PHE A 175 -15.82 -13.06 -1.64
N ALA A 176 -14.63 -13.52 -2.05
CA ALA A 176 -13.40 -13.23 -1.34
C ALA A 176 -12.17 -13.30 -2.26
N ILE A 177 -11.09 -12.66 -1.82
CA ILE A 177 -9.78 -12.69 -2.47
C ILE A 177 -8.90 -13.65 -1.68
N GLY A 178 -8.06 -14.40 -2.37
CA GLY A 178 -6.99 -15.20 -1.76
C GLY A 178 -5.66 -14.80 -2.35
N CYS A 179 -4.70 -14.43 -1.50
CA CYS A 179 -3.34 -14.20 -1.97
C CYS A 179 -2.26 -14.55 -0.94
N ALA A 180 -1.06 -14.83 -1.44
CA ALA A 180 0.08 -15.19 -0.64
C ALA A 180 1.37 -14.63 -1.24
N LEU A 181 2.32 -14.32 -0.37
CA LEU A 181 3.69 -13.95 -0.72
C LEU A 181 4.59 -15.13 -0.42
N ILE A 182 5.39 -15.57 -1.38
CA ILE A 182 6.25 -16.76 -1.27
C ILE A 182 7.68 -16.45 -1.75
N GLN A 183 8.64 -17.24 -1.31
CA GLN A 183 10.04 -17.27 -1.78
C GLN A 183 10.51 -18.72 -1.91
N PHE A 184 11.49 -18.97 -2.75
CA PHE A 184 12.13 -20.28 -2.84
C PHE A 184 13.37 -20.32 -1.91
N ASP A 185 13.49 -21.38 -1.11
CA ASP A 185 14.70 -21.61 -0.31
C ASP A 185 15.89 -22.10 -1.16
N ASP A 186 17.05 -22.38 -0.56
CA ASP A 186 18.25 -22.82 -1.31
C ASP A 186 18.10 -24.22 -1.91
N GLU A 187 17.05 -24.95 -1.53
CA GLU A 187 16.70 -26.28 -2.05
C GLU A 187 15.53 -26.20 -3.05
N ASP A 188 15.25 -25.01 -3.60
CA ASP A 188 14.13 -24.72 -4.52
C ASP A 188 12.75 -25.09 -3.95
N ARG A 189 12.61 -25.15 -2.62
CA ARG A 189 11.30 -25.38 -2.00
C ARG A 189 10.61 -24.04 -1.83
N GLU A 190 9.40 -23.96 -2.35
CA GLU A 190 8.51 -22.84 -2.09
C GLU A 190 8.27 -22.72 -0.60
N ARG A 191 8.51 -21.53 -0.02
CA ARG A 191 8.28 -21.12 1.35
C ARG A 191 7.35 -19.92 1.37
N VAL A 192 6.34 -19.95 2.21
CA VAL A 192 5.39 -18.84 2.31
C VAL A 192 5.93 -17.81 3.30
N VAL A 193 5.85 -16.54 2.95
CA VAL A 193 6.22 -15.39 3.79
C VAL A 193 4.96 -14.76 4.40
N SER A 194 3.84 -14.76 3.69
CA SER A 194 2.56 -14.22 4.18
C SER A 194 1.36 -14.77 3.44
N TYR A 195 0.23 -14.94 4.12
CA TYR A 195 -1.10 -15.17 3.52
C TYR A 195 -2.01 -13.97 3.72
N GLN A 196 -3.01 -13.82 2.86
CA GLN A 196 -4.08 -12.82 2.94
C GLN A 196 -5.36 -13.40 2.32
N SER A 197 -6.51 -13.12 2.95
CA SER A 197 -7.81 -13.68 2.53
C SER A 197 -8.98 -12.74 2.87
N PRO A 198 -9.04 -11.51 2.34
CA PRO A 198 -10.14 -10.61 2.67
C PRO A 198 -11.45 -11.06 2.01
N GLN A 199 -12.57 -10.83 2.70
CA GLN A 199 -13.89 -10.87 2.09
C GLN A 199 -14.06 -9.66 1.16
N MET A 200 -14.71 -9.86 0.02
CA MET A 200 -15.04 -8.79 -0.91
C MET A 200 -16.21 -7.96 -0.38
N LYS A 201 -16.20 -6.65 -0.65
CA LYS A 201 -17.35 -5.78 -0.42
C LYS A 201 -18.51 -6.19 -1.34
N SER A 202 -19.76 -5.91 -0.94
CA SER A 202 -20.96 -6.23 -1.75
C SER A 202 -20.86 -5.73 -3.20
N ALA A 203 -20.34 -4.50 -3.40
CA ALA A 203 -20.12 -3.96 -4.72
C ALA A 203 -19.06 -4.73 -5.54
N GLU A 204 -18.00 -5.22 -4.89
CA GLU A 204 -16.90 -6.00 -5.50
C GLU A 204 -17.36 -7.41 -5.89
N CYS A 205 -18.25 -8.02 -5.11
CA CYS A 205 -18.87 -9.31 -5.43
C CYS A 205 -19.64 -9.28 -6.78
N ASN A 206 -20.14 -8.11 -7.17
CA ASN A 206 -20.84 -7.92 -8.44
C ASN A 206 -19.92 -7.68 -9.64
N TYR A 207 -18.60 -7.67 -9.44
CA TYR A 207 -17.67 -7.44 -10.55
C TYR A 207 -17.61 -8.64 -11.49
N PRO A 208 -17.40 -8.42 -12.80
CA PRO A 208 -17.07 -9.50 -13.72
C PRO A 208 -15.83 -10.26 -13.24
N VAL A 209 -15.74 -11.56 -13.54
CA VAL A 209 -14.63 -12.43 -13.10
C VAL A 209 -13.26 -11.83 -13.40
N HIS A 210 -13.08 -11.28 -14.61
CA HIS A 210 -11.84 -10.61 -15.00
C HIS A 210 -11.44 -9.46 -14.05
N ASP A 211 -12.42 -8.65 -13.64
CA ASP A 211 -12.19 -7.52 -12.75
C ASP A 211 -11.97 -7.97 -11.29
N LYS A 212 -12.59 -9.09 -10.87
CA LYS A 212 -12.33 -9.72 -9.58
C LYS A 212 -10.89 -10.23 -9.48
N GLU A 213 -10.40 -10.89 -10.53
CA GLU A 213 -9.02 -11.36 -10.60
C GLU A 213 -8.01 -10.19 -10.62
N LEU A 214 -8.32 -9.13 -11.36
CA LEU A 214 -7.52 -7.90 -11.34
C LEU A 214 -7.51 -7.24 -9.95
N LEU A 215 -8.65 -7.24 -9.25
CA LEU A 215 -8.78 -6.74 -7.89
C LEU A 215 -7.94 -7.58 -6.92
N ALA A 216 -7.94 -8.90 -7.06
CA ALA A 216 -7.11 -9.79 -6.26
C ALA A 216 -5.61 -9.47 -6.40
N MET A 217 -5.15 -9.26 -7.63
CA MET A 217 -3.76 -8.84 -7.90
C MET A 217 -3.47 -7.47 -7.29
N ARG A 218 -4.34 -6.47 -7.49
CA ARG A 218 -4.18 -5.14 -6.88
C ARG A 218 -4.09 -5.22 -5.36
N TYR A 219 -4.99 -5.98 -4.73
CA TYR A 219 -5.02 -6.16 -3.28
C TYR A 219 -3.71 -6.80 -2.77
N ALA A 220 -3.23 -7.84 -3.44
CA ALA A 220 -1.97 -8.50 -3.09
C ALA A 220 -0.79 -7.52 -3.13
N LEU A 221 -0.69 -6.70 -4.18
CA LEU A 221 0.37 -5.69 -4.30
C LEU A 221 0.28 -4.63 -3.20
N ILE A 222 -0.92 -4.16 -2.85
CA ILE A 222 -1.10 -3.21 -1.75
C ILE A 222 -0.65 -3.83 -0.42
N LYS A 223 -1.10 -5.06 -0.12
CA LYS A 223 -0.80 -5.71 1.15
C LYS A 223 0.66 -6.11 1.30
N PHE A 224 1.30 -6.54 0.22
CA PHE A 224 2.70 -6.94 0.23
C PHE A 224 3.66 -5.83 -0.23
N ARG A 225 3.17 -4.59 -0.34
CA ARG A 225 3.93 -3.43 -0.84
C ARG A 225 5.29 -3.27 -0.17
N VAL A 226 5.38 -3.53 1.14
CA VAL A 226 6.61 -3.42 1.92
C VAL A 226 7.75 -4.32 1.40
N TYR A 227 7.42 -5.46 0.77
CA TYR A 227 8.40 -6.40 0.21
C TYR A 227 8.59 -6.25 -1.30
N LEU A 228 7.55 -5.81 -2.00
CA LEU A 228 7.47 -5.81 -3.46
C LEU A 228 7.91 -4.50 -4.11
N LEU A 229 7.92 -3.39 -3.36
CA LEU A 229 8.29 -2.09 -3.89
C LEU A 229 9.81 -1.98 -4.04
N GLY A 230 10.27 -1.73 -5.26
CA GLY A 230 11.68 -1.56 -5.58
C GLY A 230 12.01 -1.94 -7.02
N GLU A 231 13.31 -2.00 -7.33
CA GLU A 231 13.78 -2.30 -8.69
C GLU A 231 13.76 -3.79 -9.03
N LYS A 232 13.77 -4.68 -8.02
CA LYS A 232 13.85 -6.13 -8.26
C LYS A 232 12.56 -6.66 -8.89
N THR A 233 12.69 -7.37 -10.00
CA THR A 233 11.56 -8.01 -10.65
C THR A 233 11.05 -9.19 -9.82
N PHE A 234 9.74 -9.29 -9.64
CA PHE A 234 9.07 -10.42 -8.99
C PHE A 234 7.98 -11.04 -9.87
N ALA A 235 7.58 -12.28 -9.57
CA ALA A 235 6.54 -12.96 -10.33
C ALA A 235 5.17 -12.85 -9.64
N VAL A 236 4.10 -12.68 -10.42
CA VAL A 236 2.71 -12.79 -9.96
C VAL A 236 2.05 -13.97 -10.67
N TYR A 237 1.63 -14.97 -9.92
CA TYR A 237 0.91 -16.14 -10.40
C TYR A 237 -0.60 -15.95 -10.22
N THR A 238 -1.35 -16.14 -11.30
CA THR A 238 -2.81 -16.08 -11.34
C THR A 238 -3.36 -17.18 -12.25
N ASP A 239 -4.55 -17.67 -11.93
CA ASP A 239 -5.29 -18.63 -12.76
C ASP A 239 -6.11 -17.96 -13.86
N HIS A 240 -5.93 -16.66 -14.08
CA HIS A 240 -6.60 -15.92 -15.13
C HIS A 240 -5.65 -15.51 -16.26
N ALA A 241 -5.65 -16.31 -17.35
CA ALA A 241 -4.71 -16.16 -18.46
C ALA A 241 -4.73 -14.77 -19.14
N SER A 242 -5.87 -14.06 -19.12
CA SER A 242 -5.96 -12.74 -19.73
C SER A 242 -5.10 -11.70 -19.03
N LEU A 243 -4.86 -11.85 -17.71
CA LEU A 243 -4.04 -10.94 -16.91
C LEU A 243 -2.56 -10.93 -17.35
N ARG A 244 -2.07 -12.04 -17.95
CA ARG A 244 -0.73 -12.09 -18.57
C ARG A 244 -0.51 -11.00 -19.61
N THR A 245 -1.59 -10.64 -20.31
CA THR A 245 -1.59 -9.63 -21.37
C THR A 245 -2.31 -8.36 -20.99
N ALA A 246 -2.87 -8.26 -19.78
CA ALA A 246 -3.70 -7.13 -19.38
C ALA A 246 -2.96 -5.79 -19.50
N MET A 247 -1.66 -5.75 -19.18
CA MET A 247 -0.82 -4.54 -19.33
C MET A 247 -0.47 -4.20 -20.78
N LYS A 248 -0.66 -5.13 -21.71
CA LYS A 248 -0.26 -4.99 -23.13
C LYS A 248 -1.45 -4.80 -24.07
N ARG A 249 -2.68 -4.83 -23.55
CA ARG A 249 -3.90 -4.72 -24.37
C ARG A 249 -4.24 -3.26 -24.67
N PRO A 250 -4.64 -2.92 -25.90
CA PRO A 250 -5.01 -1.55 -26.28
C PRO A 250 -6.35 -1.10 -25.70
N HIS A 251 -7.25 -2.03 -25.38
CA HIS A 251 -8.56 -1.75 -24.78
C HIS A 251 -8.62 -2.25 -23.34
N LEU A 252 -8.35 -1.34 -22.40
CA LEU A 252 -8.47 -1.59 -20.96
C LEU A 252 -9.90 -1.24 -20.49
N SER A 253 -10.43 -2.00 -19.53
CA SER A 253 -11.65 -1.54 -18.82
C SER A 253 -11.36 -0.22 -18.11
N GLN A 254 -12.35 0.64 -17.91
CA GLN A 254 -12.15 1.92 -17.19
C GLN A 254 -11.52 1.71 -15.80
N ARG A 255 -11.85 0.60 -15.13
CA ARG A 255 -11.25 0.22 -13.85
C ARG A 255 -9.78 -0.16 -14.01
N MET A 256 -9.44 -0.97 -15.00
CA MET A 256 -8.07 -1.36 -15.29
C MET A 256 -7.21 -0.16 -15.71
N ALA A 257 -7.76 0.77 -16.49
CA ALA A 257 -7.10 2.02 -16.86
C ALA A 257 -6.76 2.88 -15.62
N ARG A 258 -7.70 3.00 -14.67
CA ARG A 258 -7.45 3.71 -13.39
C ARG A 258 -6.36 3.06 -12.54
N TRP A 259 -6.22 1.74 -12.60
CA TRP A 259 -5.23 1.01 -11.80
C TRP A 259 -3.89 0.83 -12.51
N LEU A 260 -3.80 1.15 -13.81
CA LEU A 260 -2.59 1.00 -14.59
C LEU A 260 -1.41 1.78 -13.99
N SER A 261 -1.67 3.01 -13.52
CA SER A 261 -0.65 3.83 -12.84
C SER A 261 -0.18 3.17 -11.55
N PHE A 262 -1.08 2.58 -10.77
CA PHE A 262 -0.73 1.85 -9.56
C PHE A 262 0.15 0.64 -9.88
N PHE A 263 -0.20 -0.14 -10.91
CA PHE A 263 0.61 -1.29 -11.29
C PHE A 263 1.99 -0.90 -11.83
N SER A 264 2.12 0.27 -12.47
CA SER A 264 3.41 0.77 -12.97
C SER A 264 4.42 1.11 -11.87
N GLU A 265 3.99 1.23 -10.61
CA GLU A 265 4.90 1.40 -9.46
C GLU A 265 5.69 0.13 -9.14
N TYR A 266 5.26 -1.04 -9.64
CA TYR A 266 5.83 -2.33 -9.31
C TYR A 266 6.51 -2.96 -10.53
N ASN A 267 7.70 -3.51 -10.34
CA ASN A 267 8.41 -4.26 -11.37
C ASN A 267 8.03 -5.76 -11.29
N PHE A 268 7.00 -6.19 -12.02
CA PHE A 268 6.56 -7.59 -11.97
C PHE A 268 6.24 -8.20 -13.33
N VAL A 269 6.28 -9.54 -13.35
CA VAL A 269 5.88 -10.36 -14.50
C VAL A 269 4.70 -11.24 -14.10
N VAL A 270 3.64 -11.22 -14.89
CA VAL A 270 2.45 -12.06 -14.65
C VAL A 270 2.63 -13.42 -15.34
N HIS A 271 2.53 -14.48 -14.55
CA HIS A 271 2.54 -15.87 -14.99
C HIS A 271 1.14 -16.47 -14.83
N TYR A 272 0.70 -17.19 -15.86
CA TYR A 272 -0.52 -17.96 -15.80
C TYR A 272 -0.22 -19.33 -15.18
N GLU A 273 -0.92 -19.64 -14.09
CA GLU A 273 -0.85 -20.94 -13.41
C GLU A 273 -2.25 -21.56 -13.42
N PRO A 274 -2.48 -22.73 -14.04
CA PRO A 274 -3.81 -23.33 -14.08
C PRO A 274 -4.42 -23.47 -12.67
N GLY A 275 -5.73 -23.21 -12.51
CA GLY A 275 -6.38 -23.21 -11.20
C GLY A 275 -6.19 -24.49 -10.37
N LYS A 276 -5.94 -25.64 -11.03
CA LYS A 276 -5.59 -26.91 -10.36
C LYS A 276 -4.25 -26.85 -9.59
N ASN A 277 -3.33 -26.01 -10.04
CA ASN A 277 -2.02 -25.80 -9.45
C ASN A 277 -2.02 -24.57 -8.53
N ASN A 278 -2.94 -23.62 -8.72
CA ASN A 278 -3.13 -22.45 -7.85
C ASN A 278 -3.90 -22.79 -6.55
N ILE A 279 -3.57 -23.93 -5.93
CA ILE A 279 -4.27 -24.48 -4.76
C ILE A 279 -4.28 -23.49 -3.60
N LEU A 280 -3.21 -22.69 -3.48
CA LEU A 280 -3.04 -21.75 -2.38
C LEU A 280 -4.02 -20.57 -2.47
N ALA A 281 -4.09 -19.88 -3.62
CA ALA A 281 -5.05 -18.79 -3.78
C ALA A 281 -6.50 -19.30 -3.79
N ASP A 282 -6.73 -20.46 -4.41
CA ASP A 282 -8.05 -21.09 -4.50
C ASP A 282 -8.63 -21.42 -3.12
N ALA A 283 -7.79 -22.01 -2.26
CA ALA A 283 -8.21 -22.31 -0.90
C ALA A 283 -8.46 -21.04 -0.09
N LEU A 284 -7.60 -20.02 -0.22
CA LEU A 284 -7.79 -18.76 0.50
C LEU A 284 -9.06 -18.02 0.04
N SER A 285 -9.34 -17.97 -1.26
CA SER A 285 -10.49 -17.23 -1.78
C SER A 285 -11.84 -17.94 -1.58
N ARG A 286 -11.90 -19.27 -1.52
CA ARG A 286 -13.17 -20.03 -1.40
C ARG A 286 -13.53 -20.42 0.03
N ARG A 287 -13.46 -19.47 0.95
CA ARG A 287 -13.86 -19.65 2.36
C ARG A 287 -15.38 -19.80 2.50
N PRO A 288 -15.90 -20.94 2.99
CA PRO A 288 -17.34 -21.18 3.09
C PRO A 288 -18.08 -20.19 4.01
N ASP A 289 -17.39 -19.66 5.02
CA ASP A 289 -17.89 -18.64 5.94
C ASP A 289 -18.13 -17.27 5.30
N TYR A 290 -17.60 -17.04 4.10
CA TYR A 290 -17.80 -15.81 3.34
C TYR A 290 -18.84 -15.95 2.23
N ASP A 291 -19.40 -17.15 2.03
CA ASP A 291 -20.44 -17.37 1.03
C ASP A 291 -21.78 -16.79 1.52
N PRO A 292 -22.35 -15.78 0.82
CA PRO A 292 -23.62 -15.18 1.20
C PRO A 292 -24.78 -16.18 1.25
N ARG A 293 -24.66 -17.32 0.57
CA ARG A 293 -25.71 -18.36 0.47
C ARG A 293 -25.78 -19.28 1.69
N ASP A 294 -24.68 -19.42 2.46
CA ASP A 294 -24.65 -20.17 3.72
C ASP A 294 -25.07 -19.30 4.92
N SER A 295 -25.06 -17.97 4.78
CA SER A 295 -25.46 -17.00 5.80
C SER A 295 -26.97 -16.69 5.81
N LEU A 296 -27.83 -17.71 5.67
CA LEU A 296 -29.26 -17.59 6.00
C LEU A 296 -29.41 -17.57 7.53
N GLY A 297 -29.21 -16.41 8.15
CA GLY A 297 -29.59 -16.22 9.56
C GLY A 297 -28.73 -15.28 10.41
N ARG A 298 -27.69 -14.63 9.87
CA ARG A 298 -26.96 -13.60 10.62
C ARG A 298 -26.78 -12.35 9.76
N GLN A 299 -27.83 -11.54 9.70
CA GLN A 299 -27.65 -10.09 9.59
C GLN A 299 -26.89 -9.66 10.86
N ALA A 300 -25.57 -9.80 10.85
CA ALA A 300 -24.76 -8.86 11.57
C ALA A 300 -24.83 -7.58 10.74
N SER A 301 -25.70 -6.66 11.15
CA SER A 301 -25.49 -5.25 10.92
C SER A 301 -24.11 -4.91 11.47
N ILE A 302 -23.09 -5.07 10.63
CA ILE A 302 -21.86 -4.35 10.81
C ILE A 302 -22.28 -2.91 10.54
N GLU A 303 -22.34 -2.14 11.61
CA GLU A 303 -22.49 -0.69 11.54
C GLU A 303 -21.56 -0.17 10.46
N GLU A 304 -22.10 0.69 9.59
CA GLU A 304 -21.36 1.37 8.55
C GLU A 304 -20.27 2.24 9.20
N ASP A 305 -19.12 1.62 9.48
CA ASP A 305 -17.88 2.37 9.63
C ASP A 305 -17.48 2.79 8.21
N ASP A 306 -17.84 4.02 7.89
CA ASP A 306 -17.18 4.86 6.88
C ASP A 306 -15.68 4.99 7.23
N GLU A 307 -14.93 3.91 7.09
CA GLU A 307 -13.48 3.93 6.99
C GLU A 307 -13.05 3.37 5.63
N ASP A 308 -13.37 4.13 4.58
CA ASP A 308 -12.40 4.38 3.50
C ASP A 308 -11.21 5.23 4.02
N ASN A 309 -10.75 4.97 5.25
CA ASN A 309 -9.51 5.50 5.79
C ASN A 309 -8.36 4.55 5.41
N CYS A 310 -8.14 4.47 4.10
CA CYS A 310 -6.76 4.53 3.65
C CYS A 310 -6.16 5.79 4.29
N SER A 311 -5.42 5.63 5.39
CA SER A 311 -4.62 6.70 6.03
C SER A 311 -3.42 7.13 5.16
N THR A 312 -3.57 6.99 3.83
CA THR A 312 -2.67 7.41 2.75
C THR A 312 -3.48 8.04 1.59
N CYS A 313 -4.79 8.23 1.74
CA CYS A 313 -5.67 8.77 0.70
C CYS A 313 -6.28 10.13 1.05
N GLN A 314 -5.98 10.70 2.24
CA GLN A 314 -6.04 12.15 2.40
C GLN A 314 -4.75 12.75 1.85
N ALA A 315 -4.86 13.29 0.63
CA ALA A 315 -3.99 14.31 0.04
C ALA A 315 -2.55 14.33 0.57
N SER A 316 -1.85 13.20 0.47
CA SER A 316 -0.40 13.23 0.50
C SER A 316 -0.02 13.45 -0.94
N GLY A 317 0.12 14.73 -1.28
CA GLY A 317 0.78 15.15 -2.50
C GLY A 317 1.99 14.27 -2.69
N LEU A 318 1.96 13.47 -3.75
CA LEU A 318 3.18 13.02 -4.38
C LEU A 318 4.02 14.29 -4.51
N ASN A 319 5.12 14.36 -3.78
CA ASN A 319 6.29 15.09 -4.24
C ASN A 319 6.66 14.43 -5.58
N LEU A 320 5.91 14.80 -6.65
CA LEU A 320 6.56 15.07 -7.90
C LEU A 320 7.66 16.03 -7.50
N THR A 321 8.89 15.63 -7.81
CA THR A 321 10.04 16.52 -7.93
C THR A 321 9.53 17.92 -8.17
N SER A 322 9.69 18.79 -7.16
CA SER A 322 9.45 20.20 -7.35
C SER A 322 10.37 20.61 -8.48
N VAL A 323 9.85 20.62 -9.69
CA VAL A 323 10.41 21.43 -10.75
C VAL A 323 10.11 22.84 -10.26
N SER A 324 10.97 23.34 -9.37
CA SER A 324 11.18 24.76 -9.29
C SER A 324 11.50 25.14 -10.73
N PRO A 325 10.64 25.94 -11.39
CA PRO A 325 10.96 26.40 -12.74
C PRO A 325 12.39 26.91 -12.68
N GLU A 326 13.22 26.44 -13.61
CA GLU A 326 14.61 26.89 -13.66
C GLU A 326 14.59 28.42 -13.58
N MET A 327 15.53 29.01 -12.82
CA MET A 327 15.58 30.45 -12.56
C MET A 327 15.21 31.38 -13.74
N PRO A 328 15.47 31.07 -15.03
CA PRO A 328 14.96 31.86 -16.18
C PRO A 328 13.45 32.13 -16.23
N LEU A 329 12.55 31.17 -15.96
CA LEU A 329 11.11 31.36 -16.22
C LEU A 329 10.46 32.37 -15.25
N ARG A 330 10.94 32.41 -14.00
CA ARG A 330 10.46 33.37 -13.00
C ARG A 330 10.89 34.80 -13.35
N ASP A 331 12.08 34.96 -13.91
CA ASP A 331 12.59 36.26 -14.34
C ASP A 331 11.83 36.79 -15.55
N GLU A 332 11.46 35.90 -16.49
CA GLU A 332 10.60 36.24 -17.63
C GLU A 332 9.18 36.63 -17.20
N ILE A 333 8.56 35.89 -16.27
CA ILE A 333 7.25 36.27 -15.69
C ILE A 333 7.33 37.65 -15.03
N ARG A 334 8.44 37.94 -14.33
CA ARG A 334 8.63 39.24 -13.68
C ARG A 334 8.73 40.38 -14.69
N ALA A 335 9.47 40.19 -15.78
CA ALA A 335 9.59 41.18 -16.85
C ALA A 335 8.25 41.41 -17.58
N ALA A 336 7.47 40.34 -17.78
CA ALA A 336 6.18 40.40 -18.46
C ALA A 336 5.12 41.21 -17.68
N TYR A 337 5.25 41.36 -16.35
CA TYR A 337 4.35 42.22 -15.57
C TYR A 337 4.40 43.71 -15.95
N GLU A 338 5.50 44.20 -16.52
CA GLU A 338 5.60 45.60 -16.96
C GLU A 338 4.64 45.92 -18.11
N HIS A 339 4.25 44.91 -18.87
CA HIS A 339 3.45 45.04 -20.09
C HIS A 339 2.01 44.52 -19.88
N ASP A 340 1.68 44.04 -18.68
CA ASP A 340 0.39 43.42 -18.39
C ASP A 340 -0.66 44.44 -17.97
N THR A 341 -1.66 44.62 -18.81
CA THR A 341 -2.80 45.52 -18.54
C THR A 341 -3.80 44.93 -17.54
N THR A 342 -3.73 43.63 -17.25
CA THR A 342 -4.70 42.92 -16.41
C THR A 342 -4.37 43.06 -14.92
N TYR A 343 -3.12 42.79 -14.54
CA TYR A 343 -2.69 42.81 -13.15
C TYR A 343 -1.91 44.08 -12.75
N SER A 344 -1.69 45.04 -13.67
CA SER A 344 -0.99 46.31 -13.39
C SER A 344 -1.56 47.08 -12.20
N SER A 345 -2.88 47.23 -12.14
CA SER A 345 -3.57 47.92 -11.03
C SER A 345 -3.39 47.23 -9.67
N ILE A 346 -3.30 45.90 -9.65
CA ILE A 346 -3.04 45.11 -8.43
C ILE A 346 -1.59 45.25 -8.01
N LEU A 347 -0.66 45.20 -8.97
CA LEU A 347 0.77 45.37 -8.72
C LEU A 347 1.09 46.77 -8.19
N GLU A 348 0.48 47.81 -8.75
CA GLU A 348 0.65 49.19 -8.29
C GLU A 348 0.16 49.37 -6.85
N HIS A 349 -1.02 48.81 -6.52
CA HIS A 349 -1.57 48.82 -5.17
C HIS A 349 -0.68 48.08 -4.16
N LEU A 350 -0.10 46.93 -4.52
CA LEU A 350 0.74 46.13 -3.63
C LEU A 350 2.18 46.67 -3.49
N ARG A 351 2.71 47.39 -4.48
CA ARG A 351 4.06 48.00 -4.44
C ARG A 351 4.10 49.30 -3.63
N SER A 352 3.05 50.12 -3.73
CA SER A 352 2.95 51.43 -3.08
C SER A 352 1.55 51.63 -2.50
N PRO A 353 1.27 51.09 -1.30
CA PRO A 353 -0.03 51.27 -0.67
C PRO A 353 -0.23 52.73 -0.25
N SER A 354 -0.96 53.50 -1.06
CA SER A 354 -1.45 54.84 -0.70
C SER A 354 -2.98 54.84 -0.57
N ASP A 355 -3.54 55.77 0.20
CA ASP A 355 -4.98 55.90 0.47
C ASP A 355 -5.84 56.09 -0.79
N ASP A 356 -5.25 56.49 -1.93
CA ASP A 356 -5.96 56.69 -3.21
C ASP A 356 -5.91 55.47 -4.16
N THR A 357 -5.00 54.51 -3.94
CA THR A 357 -4.85 53.31 -4.80
C THR A 357 -6.07 52.37 -4.86
N PRO A 358 -6.93 52.22 -3.84
CA PRO A 358 -8.09 51.31 -3.92
C PRO A 358 -9.12 51.72 -4.97
N ARG A 359 -9.11 52.99 -5.42
CA ARG A 359 -10.05 53.54 -6.42
C ARG A 359 -9.78 53.08 -7.85
N ALA A 360 -8.54 52.69 -8.16
CA ALA A 360 -8.14 52.16 -9.47
C ALA A 360 -8.52 50.68 -9.67
N LEU A 361 -8.81 49.95 -8.58
CA LEU A 361 -9.22 48.55 -8.62
C LEU A 361 -10.73 48.40 -8.88
N THR A 362 -11.09 47.40 -9.70
CA THR A 362 -12.51 47.05 -9.89
C THR A 362 -13.14 46.58 -8.58
N ARG A 363 -14.47 46.71 -8.46
CA ARG A 363 -15.22 46.30 -7.26
C ARG A 363 -14.99 44.83 -6.89
N SER A 364 -14.86 43.95 -7.89
CA SER A 364 -14.57 42.53 -7.70
C SER A 364 -13.15 42.30 -7.18
N THR A 365 -12.16 42.97 -7.79
CA THR A 365 -10.75 42.86 -7.38
C THR A 365 -10.52 43.35 -5.95
N ARG A 366 -11.24 44.40 -5.51
CA ARG A 366 -11.12 44.93 -4.15
C ARG A 366 -11.58 43.95 -3.07
N HIS A 367 -12.56 43.09 -3.37
CA HIS A 367 -13.06 42.10 -2.41
C HIS A 367 -12.13 40.89 -2.24
N HIS A 368 -11.22 40.68 -3.19
CA HIS A 368 -10.28 39.56 -3.20
C HIS A 368 -8.83 40.01 -3.13
N ILE A 369 -8.57 41.28 -2.79
CA ILE A 369 -7.22 41.84 -2.78
C ILE A 369 -6.33 41.20 -1.70
N ASP A 370 -6.94 40.75 -0.61
CA ASP A 370 -6.33 39.99 0.49
C ASP A 370 -5.77 38.63 0.07
N ARG A 371 -6.29 38.08 -1.05
CA ARG A 371 -5.82 36.84 -1.68
C ARG A 371 -4.59 37.02 -2.54
N TYR A 372 -4.25 38.26 -2.89
CA TYR A 372 -3.06 38.57 -3.66
C TYR A 372 -1.93 39.02 -2.75
N ARG A 373 -0.72 38.49 -2.98
CA ARG A 373 0.49 38.90 -2.26
C ARG A 373 1.65 39.08 -3.22
N LEU A 374 2.49 40.06 -2.95
CA LEU A 374 3.71 40.28 -3.71
C LEU A 374 4.90 39.70 -2.92
N ALA A 375 5.60 38.72 -3.50
CA ALA A 375 6.81 38.12 -2.93
C ALA A 375 7.89 38.05 -4.02
N ASP A 376 9.10 38.54 -3.76
CA ASP A 376 10.22 38.57 -4.73
C ASP A 376 9.87 39.20 -6.10
N ASN A 377 9.04 40.26 -6.08
CA ASN A 377 8.46 40.91 -7.26
C ASN A 377 7.59 40.00 -8.15
N LEU A 378 7.16 38.85 -7.63
CA LEU A 378 6.18 37.97 -8.25
C LEU A 378 4.82 38.12 -7.57
N LEU A 379 3.77 38.29 -8.37
CA LEU A 379 2.41 38.32 -7.86
C LEU A 379 1.96 36.88 -7.58
N THR A 380 1.45 36.64 -6.38
CA THR A 380 0.95 35.34 -5.95
C THR A 380 -0.52 35.42 -5.56
N TYR A 381 -1.27 34.36 -5.85
CA TYR A 381 -2.69 34.24 -5.52
C TYR A 381 -2.97 32.98 -4.69
N SER A 382 -3.72 33.15 -3.61
CA SER A 382 -4.19 32.07 -2.73
C SER A 382 -5.71 32.09 -2.67
N SER A 383 -6.39 31.01 -3.07
CA SER A 383 -7.85 30.95 -3.01
C SER A 383 -8.38 30.98 -1.58
N ASP A 384 -7.61 30.42 -0.64
CA ASP A 384 -7.87 30.41 0.80
C ASP A 384 -6.54 30.54 1.58
N HIS A 385 -6.60 30.84 2.89
CA HIS A 385 -5.45 31.03 3.78
C HIS A 385 -4.59 29.77 3.94
N PHE A 386 -5.16 28.59 3.63
CA PHE A 386 -4.49 27.30 3.72
C PHE A 386 -3.95 26.78 2.37
N ASP A 387 -4.28 27.45 1.26
CA ASP A 387 -3.80 27.05 -0.07
C ASP A 387 -2.38 27.57 -0.33
N ALA A 388 -1.55 26.72 -0.93
CA ALA A 388 -0.23 27.12 -1.39
C ALA A 388 -0.33 28.29 -2.40
N PRO A 389 0.46 29.36 -2.22
CA PRO A 389 0.41 30.53 -3.11
C PRO A 389 0.86 30.14 -4.51
N ARG A 390 0.05 30.49 -5.51
CA ARG A 390 0.32 30.22 -6.93
C ARG A 390 0.79 31.50 -7.61
N ILE A 391 1.77 31.38 -8.50
CA ILE A 391 2.31 32.53 -9.25
C ILE A 391 1.28 32.95 -10.30
N VAL A 392 0.86 34.21 -10.26
CA VAL A 392 -0.09 34.76 -11.23
C VAL A 392 0.64 34.98 -12.54
N VAL A 393 0.20 34.32 -13.60
CA VAL A 393 0.83 34.47 -14.92
C VAL A 393 0.18 35.67 -15.64
N PRO A 394 0.98 36.62 -16.16
CA PRO A 394 0.47 37.68 -17.03
C PRO A 394 -0.36 37.15 -18.19
N ASN A 395 -1.27 37.95 -18.74
CA ASN A 395 -2.05 37.55 -19.90
C ASN A 395 -1.23 37.67 -21.22
N ASP A 396 -0.09 37.01 -21.25
CA ASP A 396 0.82 36.89 -22.40
C ASP A 396 0.68 35.48 -23.01
N PRO A 397 0.23 35.34 -24.27
CA PRO A 397 0.01 34.05 -24.92
C PRO A 397 1.30 33.26 -25.16
N ASP A 398 2.43 33.91 -25.40
CA ASP A 398 3.71 33.26 -25.67
C ASP A 398 4.27 32.68 -24.37
N LEU A 399 4.19 33.44 -23.28
CA LEU A 399 4.61 33.01 -21.95
C LEU A 399 3.75 31.83 -21.45
N ARG A 400 2.42 31.89 -21.64
CA ARG A 400 1.52 30.79 -21.27
C ARG A 400 1.80 29.52 -22.07
N SER A 401 2.07 29.66 -23.36
CA SER A 401 2.43 28.53 -24.24
C SER A 401 3.76 27.90 -23.81
N ARG A 402 4.73 28.71 -23.42
CA ARG A 402 6.02 28.25 -22.93
C ARG A 402 5.93 27.53 -21.59
N ILE A 403 5.12 28.03 -20.64
CA ILE A 403 4.82 27.34 -19.37
C ILE A 403 4.21 25.96 -19.66
N ILE A 404 3.25 25.88 -20.59
CA ILE A 404 2.64 24.59 -20.97
C ILE A 404 3.69 23.66 -21.59
N HIS A 405 4.53 24.16 -22.51
CA HIS A 405 5.60 23.39 -23.14
C HIS A 405 6.63 22.88 -22.12
N GLU A 406 7.02 23.69 -21.13
CA GLU A 406 7.95 23.27 -20.10
C GLU A 406 7.38 22.17 -19.20
N PHE A 407 6.05 22.17 -18.98
CA PHE A 407 5.36 21.13 -18.22
C PHE A 407 4.98 19.90 -19.07
N HIS A 408 4.96 20.00 -20.40
CA HIS A 408 4.58 18.93 -21.32
C HIS A 408 5.77 18.27 -22.02
N ASP A 409 6.73 19.03 -22.51
CA ASP A 409 7.77 18.57 -23.44
C ASP A 409 9.19 18.64 -22.88
N ALA A 410 9.39 19.24 -21.70
CA ALA A 410 10.71 19.27 -21.08
C ALA A 410 11.17 17.87 -20.64
N PRO A 411 12.47 17.54 -20.74
CA PRO A 411 13.03 16.23 -20.36
C PRO A 411 12.72 15.82 -18.91
N LEU A 412 12.52 16.80 -18.02
CA LEU A 412 12.18 16.63 -16.61
C LEU A 412 10.67 16.57 -16.33
N GLY A 413 9.83 17.14 -17.20
CA GLY A 413 8.37 17.10 -17.07
C GLY A 413 7.79 15.76 -17.53
N GLY A 414 8.42 15.14 -18.53
CA GLY A 414 7.92 13.96 -19.22
C GLY A 414 6.69 14.32 -20.05
N HIS A 415 6.52 13.71 -21.22
CA HIS A 415 5.33 13.90 -22.06
C HIS A 415 4.07 13.34 -21.39
N LEU A 416 3.56 14.06 -20.39
CA LEU A 416 2.48 13.65 -19.48
C LEU A 416 1.12 13.60 -20.18
N GLY A 417 1.03 14.08 -21.42
CA GLY A 417 -0.20 14.24 -22.16
C GLY A 417 -1.01 15.44 -21.68
N ARG A 418 -1.97 15.87 -22.52
CA ARG A 418 -2.74 17.11 -22.34
C ARG A 418 -3.39 17.22 -20.96
N GLU A 419 -4.18 16.24 -20.54
CA GLU A 419 -4.96 16.31 -19.30
C GLU A 419 -4.09 16.45 -18.04
N LYS A 420 -2.99 15.71 -17.97
CA LYS A 420 -2.08 15.76 -16.81
C LYS A 420 -1.30 17.06 -16.76
N THR A 421 -0.93 17.62 -17.92
CA THR A 421 -0.28 18.93 -18.01
C THR A 421 -1.21 20.04 -17.52
N PHE A 422 -2.47 20.03 -17.96
CA PHE A 422 -3.49 20.96 -17.48
C PHE A 422 -3.84 20.76 -15.99
N ALA A 423 -3.62 19.58 -15.41
CA ALA A 423 -3.78 19.36 -13.97
C ALA A 423 -2.55 19.75 -13.13
N ALA A 424 -1.36 19.84 -13.75
CA ALA A 424 -0.10 20.17 -13.09
C ALA A 424 0.17 21.68 -13.05
N VAL A 425 -0.07 22.39 -14.17
CA VAL A 425 0.17 23.85 -14.28
C VAL A 425 -0.60 24.65 -13.21
N PRO A 426 -1.91 24.42 -12.95
CA PRO A 426 -2.69 25.19 -11.99
C PRO A 426 -2.30 24.97 -10.52
N ARG A 427 -1.37 24.05 -10.23
CA ARG A 427 -0.83 23.84 -8.88
C ARG A 427 0.24 24.88 -8.53
N ASN A 428 0.95 25.37 -9.53
CA ASN A 428 2.04 26.33 -9.35
C ASN A 428 1.69 27.72 -9.90
N PHE A 429 0.77 27.79 -10.86
CA PHE A 429 0.39 29.02 -11.55
C PHE A 429 -1.11 29.31 -11.44
N TYR A 430 -1.47 30.59 -11.37
CA TYR A 430 -2.83 31.09 -11.43
C TYR A 430 -3.10 31.77 -12.77
#